data_AF-A0A8T4NG05-F1
#
_entry.id   AF-A0A8T4NG05-F1
#
_cell.length_a   1.000
_cell.length_b   1.000
_cell.length_c   1.000
_cell.angle_alpha   90.00
_cell.angle_beta   90.00
_cell.angle_gamma   90.00
#
_symmetry.space_group_name_H-M   'P 1'
#
loop_
_entity.id
_entity.type
_entity.pdbx_description
1 polymer ?
#
loop_
_entity_poly.entity_id
_entity_poly.type
_entity_poly.pdbx_seq_one_letter_code
_entity_poly.pdbx_strand_id
1 'polypeptide(L)'
;MIIQWIVIAIFVFVGLLYIRLEHGMSKIKILIIIIVGFIFYFTIVNHFTSDQVDLTSPRGIVNGVYLYVGWVGSTASNLWNVGTDTVHSVGNAVKINNTGEDTEKN
;
A
#
# COMPACT_ATOMS: atom_id res chain seq x y z
N MET A 1 20.30 -10.75 -1.28
CA MET A 1 19.94 -12.18 -1.14
C MET A 1 19.50 -12.53 0.28
N ILE A 2 20.36 -12.54 1.30
CA ILE A 2 19.98 -12.91 2.69
C ILE A 2 18.85 -12.05 3.27
N ILE A 3 18.87 -10.74 3.03
CA ILE A 3 17.84 -9.81 3.55
C ILE A 3 16.47 -10.11 2.93
N GLN A 4 16.40 -10.48 1.64
CA GLN A 4 15.14 -10.87 1.00
C GLN A 4 14.55 -12.13 1.65
N TRP A 5 15.40 -13.12 1.96
CA TRP A 5 14.96 -14.33 2.67
C TRP A 5 14.44 -14.03 4.07
N ILE A 6 15.06 -13.09 4.79
CA ILE A 6 14.59 -12.66 6.12
C ILE A 6 13.23 -11.96 6.02
N VAL A 7 13.06 -11.07 5.05
CA VAL A 7 11.79 -10.35 4.85
C VAL A 7 10.67 -11.32 4.46
N ILE A 8 10.94 -12.29 3.57
CA ILE A 8 9.98 -13.34 3.20
C ILE A 8 9.61 -14.18 4.43
N ALA A 9 10.59 -14.57 5.24
CA ALA A 9 10.34 -15.37 6.45
C ALA A 9 9.43 -14.63 7.44
N ILE A 10 9.66 -13.33 7.65
CA ILE A 10 8.80 -12.49 8.51
C ILE A 10 7.38 -12.41 7.95
N PHE A 11 7.23 -12.19 6.64
CA PHE A 11 5.91 -12.11 5.99
C PHE A 11 5.12 -13.42 6.11
N VAL A 12 5.79 -14.56 5.92
CA VAL A 12 5.18 -15.88 6.09
C VAL A 12 4.79 -16.11 7.55
N PHE A 13 5.62 -15.69 8.51
CA PHE A 13 5.34 -15.85 9.93
C PHE A 13 4.16 -15.01 10.39
N VAL A 14 4.09 -13.75 9.95
CA VAL A 14 2.96 -12.85 10.22
C VAL A 14 1.69 -13.38 9.57
N GLY A 15 1.76 -13.86 8.32
CA GLY A 15 0.62 -14.49 7.64
C GLY A 15 0.10 -15.74 8.38
N LEU A 16 1.00 -16.60 8.85
CA LEU A 16 0.66 -17.79 9.64
C LEU A 16 0.05 -17.43 11.01
N LEU A 17 0.59 -16.43 11.70
CA LEU A 17 0.03 -15.92 12.95
C LEU A 17 -1.38 -15.36 12.74
N TYR A 18 -1.58 -14.61 11.65
CA TYR A 18 -2.87 -14.03 11.31
C TYR A 18 -3.93 -15.10 11.01
N ILE A 19 -3.57 -16.14 10.23
CA ILE A 19 -4.44 -17.31 9.96
C ILE A 19 -4.80 -18.04 11.25
N ARG A 20 -3.86 -18.15 12.21
CA ARG A 20 -4.12 -18.83 13.48
C ARG A 20 -5.02 -18.03 14.42
N LEU A 21 -5.03 -16.70 14.33
CA LEU A 21 -5.84 -15.82 15.17
C LEU A 21 -7.28 -15.65 14.66
N GLU A 22 -7.52 -15.70 13.35
CA GLU A 22 -8.88 -15.63 12.78
C GLU A 22 -9.46 -17.03 12.52
N HIS A 23 -10.11 -17.62 13.52
CA HIS A 23 -10.82 -18.89 13.37
C HIS A 23 -12.22 -18.76 12.71
N GLY A 24 -12.68 -17.55 12.34
CA GLY A 24 -14.12 -17.30 12.16
C GLY A 24 -14.62 -16.49 10.96
N MET A 25 -13.79 -15.85 10.12
CA MET A 25 -14.33 -15.07 8.98
C MET A 25 -13.57 -15.23 7.66
N SER A 26 -14.32 -15.71 6.66
CA SER A 26 -14.19 -15.55 5.21
C SER A 26 -12.77 -15.51 4.64
N LYS A 27 -12.30 -16.66 4.14
CA LYS A 27 -11.06 -16.89 3.35
C LYS A 27 -10.69 -15.78 2.35
N ILE A 28 -11.69 -15.03 1.87
CA ILE A 28 -11.55 -13.83 1.02
C ILE A 28 -10.80 -12.68 1.70
N LYS A 29 -11.03 -12.39 2.99
CA LYS A 29 -10.33 -11.31 3.70
C LYS A 29 -8.84 -11.60 3.81
N ILE A 30 -8.50 -12.85 4.13
CA ILE A 30 -7.12 -13.35 4.19
C ILE A 30 -6.47 -13.27 2.81
N LEU A 31 -7.17 -13.66 1.74
CA LEU A 31 -6.68 -13.55 0.37
C LEU A 31 -6.35 -12.10 0.01
N ILE A 32 -7.23 -11.15 0.33
CA ILE A 32 -7.02 -9.71 0.09
C ILE A 32 -5.80 -9.21 0.87
N ILE A 33 -5.67 -9.57 2.15
CA ILE A 33 -4.51 -9.20 2.98
C ILE A 33 -3.21 -9.76 2.41
N ILE A 34 -3.21 -11.02 1.94
CA ILE A 34 -2.04 -11.64 1.31
C ILE A 34 -1.68 -10.89 0.03
N ILE A 35 -2.65 -10.59 -0.85
CA ILE A 35 -2.43 -9.84 -2.09
C ILE A 35 -1.86 -8.44 -1.80
N VAL A 36 -2.47 -7.71 -0.86
CA VAL A 36 -1.99 -6.38 -0.44
C VAL A 36 -0.57 -6.49 0.12
N GLY A 37 -0.31 -7.48 0.97
CA GLY A 37 1.03 -7.75 1.51
C GLY A 37 2.08 -8.03 0.44
N PHE A 38 1.73 -8.83 -0.58
CA PHE A 38 2.59 -9.09 -1.72
C PHE A 38 2.89 -7.83 -2.53
N ILE A 39 1.87 -6.98 -2.77
CA ILE A 39 2.06 -5.70 -3.45
C ILE A 39 3.06 -4.84 -2.67
N PHE A 40 2.88 -4.68 -1.36
CA PHE A 40 3.82 -3.94 -0.51
C PHE A 40 5.24 -4.51 -0.58
N TYR A 41 5.39 -5.84 -0.48
CA TYR A 41 6.69 -6.49 -0.58
C TYR A 41 7.39 -6.20 -1.93
N PHE A 42 6.67 -6.36 -3.05
CA PHE A 42 7.23 -6.10 -4.37
C PHE A 42 7.60 -4.64 -4.57
N THR A 43 6.79 -3.69 -4.08
CA THR A 43 7.09 -2.27 -4.17
C THR A 43 8.35 -1.90 -3.39
N ILE A 44 8.48 -2.41 -2.15
CA ILE A 44 9.68 -2.18 -1.33
C ILE A 44 10.90 -2.79 -2.02
N VAL A 45 10.85 -4.07 -2.41
CA VAL A 45 12.00 -4.71 -3.05
C VAL A 45 12.41 -3.98 -4.32
N ASN A 46 11.47 -3.58 -5.18
CA ASN A 46 11.81 -2.86 -6.41
C ASN A 46 12.48 -1.51 -6.12
N HIS A 47 12.03 -0.78 -5.11
CA HIS A 47 12.60 0.52 -4.74
C HIS A 47 14.00 0.39 -4.11
N PHE A 48 14.18 -0.55 -3.18
CA PHE A 48 15.46 -0.75 -2.49
C PHE A 48 16.50 -1.54 -3.30
N THR A 49 16.12 -2.14 -4.42
CA THR A 49 17.07 -2.82 -5.33
C THR A 49 17.71 -1.83 -6.32
N SER A 50 17.08 -0.68 -6.63
CA SER A 50 17.67 0.30 -7.55
C SER A 50 18.69 1.22 -6.87
N ASP A 51 18.49 1.52 -5.60
CA ASP A 51 19.39 2.39 -4.83
C ASP A 51 20.39 1.50 -4.09
N GLN A 52 21.67 1.62 -4.41
CA GLN A 52 22.78 0.89 -3.78
C GLN A 52 22.96 1.31 -2.31
N VAL A 53 21.99 0.99 -1.45
CA VAL A 53 22.05 1.26 -0.02
C VAL A 53 22.92 0.19 0.62
N ASP A 54 24.16 0.55 0.92
CA ASP A 54 25.06 -0.31 1.69
C ASP A 54 24.67 -0.36 3.16
N LEU A 55 23.78 -1.29 3.48
CA LEU A 55 23.27 -1.54 4.84
C LEU A 55 24.33 -2.11 5.81
N THR A 56 25.56 -2.36 5.35
CA THR A 56 26.64 -2.87 6.22
C THR A 56 27.34 -1.76 7.01
N SER A 57 27.15 -0.51 6.62
CA SER A 57 27.71 0.65 7.32
C SER A 57 26.65 1.40 8.14
N PRO A 58 27.00 1.97 9.31
CA PRO A 58 26.08 2.79 10.10
C PRO A 58 25.50 3.98 9.29
N ARG A 59 26.29 4.53 8.36
CA ARG A 59 25.84 5.59 7.45
C ARG A 59 24.79 5.10 6.46
N GLY A 60 24.95 3.89 5.92
CA GLY A 60 23.98 3.32 4.99
C GLY A 60 22.68 2.88 5.66
N ILE A 61 22.72 2.47 6.94
CA ILE A 61 21.50 2.25 7.73
C ILE A 61 20.69 3.55 7.85
N VAL A 62 21.34 4.65 8.24
CA VAL A 62 20.68 5.96 8.36
C VAL A 62 20.14 6.42 7.00
N ASN A 63 20.92 6.27 5.93
CA ASN A 63 20.49 6.63 4.58
C ASN A 63 19.28 5.77 4.11
N GLY A 64 19.28 4.48 4.44
CA GLY A 64 18.16 3.58 4.16
C GLY A 64 16.88 3.99 4.90
N VAL A 65 16.99 4.45 6.15
CA VAL A 65 15.85 4.99 6.90
C VAL A 65 15.31 6.26 6.25
N TYR A 66 16.17 7.18 5.82
CA TYR A 66 15.73 8.39 5.10
C TYR A 66 15.03 8.07 3.79
N LEU A 67 15.57 7.14 2.99
CA LEU A 67 14.94 6.66 1.76
C LEU A 67 13.58 6.02 2.04
N TYR A 68 13.48 5.19 3.08
CA TYR A 68 12.21 4.57 3.49
C TYR A 68 11.17 5.63 3.85
N VAL A 69 11.51 6.60 4.71
CA VAL A 69 10.58 7.65 5.13
C VAL A 69 10.17 8.53 3.95
N GLY A 70 11.11 8.87 3.06
CA GLY A 70 10.81 9.61 1.84
C GLY A 70 9.86 8.86 0.90
N TRP A 71 10.09 7.57 0.71
CA TRP A 71 9.21 6.70 -0.07
C TRP A 71 7.81 6.58 0.54
N VAL A 72 7.71 6.37 1.86
CA VAL A 72 6.42 6.31 2.57
C VAL A 72 5.67 7.62 2.43
N GLY A 73 6.34 8.77 2.62
CA GLY A 73 5.72 10.09 2.46
C GLY A 73 5.21 10.34 1.04
N SER A 74 6.02 10.04 0.04
CA SER A 74 5.64 10.15 -1.38
C SER A 74 4.44 9.26 -1.72
N THR A 75 4.48 8.00 -1.27
CA THR A 75 3.40 7.03 -1.50
C THR A 75 2.11 7.45 -0.82
N ALA A 76 2.18 7.94 0.42
CA ALA A 76 1.02 8.45 1.16
C ALA A 76 0.40 9.67 0.48
N SER A 77 1.22 10.61 -0.02
CA SER A 77 0.73 11.76 -0.77
C SER A 77 0.02 11.33 -2.06
N ASN A 78 0.58 10.35 -2.79
CA ASN A 78 -0.04 9.84 -4.02
C ASN A 78 -1.36 9.13 -3.73
N LEU A 79 -1.42 8.32 -2.67
CA LEU A 79 -2.65 7.65 -2.23
C LEU A 79 -3.73 8.67 -1.82
N TRP A 80 -3.33 9.71 -1.08
CA TRP A 80 -4.23 10.79 -0.70
C TRP A 80 -4.82 11.48 -1.94
N ASN A 81 -3.98 11.85 -2.90
CA ASN A 81 -4.40 12.49 -4.13
C ASN A 81 -5.36 11.61 -4.95
N VAL A 82 -5.08 10.31 -5.09
CA VAL A 82 -5.99 9.36 -5.75
C VAL A 82 -7.33 9.28 -5.04
N GLY A 83 -7.32 9.28 -3.70
CA GLY A 83 -8.53 9.31 -2.89
C GLY A 83 -9.36 10.57 -3.11
N THR A 84 -8.73 11.75 -3.07
CA THR A 84 -9.42 13.03 -3.30
C THR A 84 -9.97 13.11 -4.73
N ASP A 85 -9.20 12.69 -5.73
CA ASP A 85 -9.62 12.71 -7.12
C ASP A 85 -10.82 11.79 -7.37
N THR A 86 -10.83 10.62 -6.73
CA THR A 86 -11.95 9.68 -6.81
C THR A 86 -13.21 10.29 -6.18
N VAL A 87 -13.09 10.89 -4.99
CA VAL A 87 -14.21 11.55 -4.30
C VAL A 87 -14.74 12.73 -5.12
N HIS A 88 -13.86 13.54 -5.70
CA HIS A 88 -14.26 14.64 -6.57
C HIS A 88 -14.92 14.16 -7.85
N SER A 89 -14.43 13.10 -8.47
CA SER A 89 -15.02 12.52 -9.68
C SER A 89 -16.41 11.96 -9.43
N VAL A 90 -16.59 11.17 -8.36
CA VAL A 90 -17.90 10.65 -7.96
C VAL A 90 -18.84 11.79 -7.53
N GLY A 91 -18.33 12.75 -6.75
CA GLY A 91 -19.10 13.92 -6.32
C GLY A 91 -19.58 14.79 -7.48
N ASN A 92 -18.72 15.02 -8.49
CA ASN A 92 -19.10 15.72 -9.71
C ASN A 92 -20.12 14.93 -10.53
N ALA A 93 -19.97 13.61 -10.66
CA ALA A 93 -20.93 12.76 -11.36
C ALA A 93 -22.32 12.80 -10.71
N VAL A 94 -22.40 12.75 -9.38
CA VAL A 94 -23.66 12.86 -8.62
C VAL A 94 -24.28 14.26 -8.78
N LYS A 95 -23.47 15.31 -8.75
CA LYS A 95 -23.95 16.69 -8.91
C LYS A 95 -24.52 16.95 -10.31
N ILE A 96 -23.88 16.41 -11.35
CA ILE A 96 -24.37 16.51 -12.74
C ILE A 96 -25.69 15.76 -12.89
N ASN A 97 -25.83 14.56 -12.30
CA ASN A 97 -27.08 13.79 -12.35
C ASN A 97 -28.25 14.55 -11.70
N ASN A 98 -28.05 15.13 -10.51
CA ASN A 98 -29.11 15.87 -9.82
C ASN A 98 -29.50 17.17 -10.55
N THR A 99 -28.55 17.84 -11.21
CA THR A 99 -28.86 19.06 -11.98
C THR A 99 -29.70 18.75 -13.23
N GLY A 100 -29.52 17.56 -13.83
CA GLY A 100 -30.33 17.09 -14.96
C GLY A 100 -31.80 16.84 -14.58
N GLU A 101 -32.05 16.18 -13.45
CA GLU A 101 -33.41 15.87 -12.99
C GLU A 101 -34.24 17.11 -12.60
N ASP A 102 -33.60 18.17 -12.11
CA ASP A 102 -34.28 19.43 -11.76
C ASP A 102 -34.63 20.28 -13.00
N THR A 103 -33.93 20.09 -14.11
CA THR A 103 -34.18 20.82 -15.37
C THR A 103 -35.27 20.16 -16.21
N GLU A 104 -35.52 18.86 -16.02
CA GLU A 104 -36.55 18.09 -16.75
C GLU A 104 -37.95 18.21 -16.11
N LYS A 105 -38.07 18.80 -14.92
CA LYS A 105 -39.34 18.95 -14.16
C LYS A 105 -39.97 20.35 -14.23
N ASN A 106 -39.40 21.29 -14.99
CA ASN A 106 -39.99 22.59 -15.30
C ASN A 106 -40.32 22.70 -16.79
#